data_AF-A0A7R9WGI1-F1
#
_entry.id   AF-A0A7R9WGI1-F1
#
_cell.length_a   1.000
_cell.length_b   1.000
_cell.length_c   1.000
_cell.angle_alpha   90.00
_cell.angle_beta   90.00
_cell.angle_gamma   90.00
#
_symmetry.space_group_name_H-M   'P 1'
#
loop_
_entity.id
_entity.type
_entity.pdbx_description
1 polymer ?
#
loop_
_entity_poly.entity_id
_entity_poly.type
_entity_poly.pdbx_seq_one_letter_code
_entity_poly.pdbx_strand_id
1 'polypeptide(L)'
;TDYKLATKGAISTRAPVLAFLLQQRFANEMNPPVSSSRLAGDDAKRSISSTCLNGENDDAATHVPRVRLPAETPGTYGPYARTLPSYISLPICWKRNELALLAGCIPGLIPLQEVAARTMQLSSDLIALVQSGILHRFPHIFPPGMITWNRWVWAASCMTSRALPASCFLNRGEKSAKHHIVEEGELFYSPPDVWDELGVMVPLLDMLNHESEASQVRWESPLPPFSGLETMGEDGKELGSHSAVMNDECQIRDAKVIIHKKSEKRISNIHQLRNLQQPKSYLAVWLCPDK
;
A
#
# COMPACT_ATOMS: atom_id res chain seq x y z
N THR A 1 -26.67 -11.05 -17.97
CA THR A 1 -26.09 -11.87 -16.89
C THR A 1 -26.32 -11.12 -15.61
N ASP A 2 -27.16 -11.66 -14.73
CA ASP A 2 -27.45 -11.02 -13.45
C ASP A 2 -26.21 -11.11 -12.56
N TYR A 3 -25.64 -9.96 -12.20
CA TYR A 3 -24.57 -9.88 -11.21
C TYR A 3 -25.19 -9.56 -9.85
N LYS A 4 -24.88 -10.40 -8.85
CA LYS A 4 -25.25 -10.13 -7.46
C LYS A 4 -24.12 -9.33 -6.81
N LEU A 5 -24.46 -8.24 -6.13
CA LEU A 5 -23.49 -7.58 -5.24
C LEU A 5 -22.94 -8.61 -4.28
N ALA A 6 -21.60 -8.66 -4.16
CA ALA A 6 -20.98 -9.53 -3.18
C ALA A 6 -21.50 -9.15 -1.79
N THR A 7 -21.81 -10.15 -0.97
CA THR A 7 -22.17 -9.89 0.42
C THR A 7 -20.99 -9.22 1.11
N LYS A 8 -21.27 -8.26 1.97
CA LYS A 8 -20.24 -7.58 2.76
C LYS A 8 -19.36 -8.60 3.48
N GLY A 9 -18.04 -8.42 3.38
CA GLY A 9 -17.05 -9.33 3.95
C GLY A 9 -16.79 -10.61 3.15
N ALA A 10 -17.50 -10.87 2.04
CA ALA A 10 -17.20 -12.03 1.18
C ALA A 10 -15.95 -11.83 0.32
N ILE A 11 -15.60 -10.58 0.01
CA ILE A 11 -14.36 -10.24 -0.70
C ILE A 11 -13.31 -9.91 0.37
N SER A 12 -12.17 -10.60 0.36
CA SER A 12 -11.07 -10.26 1.26
C SER A 12 -10.53 -8.88 0.94
N THR A 13 -10.02 -8.18 1.94
CA THR A 13 -9.35 -6.86 1.80
C THR A 13 -8.18 -6.93 0.82
N ARG A 14 -7.52 -8.09 0.70
CA ARG A 14 -6.43 -8.34 -0.24
C ARG A 14 -6.87 -8.37 -1.70
N ALA A 15 -8.03 -8.95 -2.02
CA ALA A 15 -8.39 -9.22 -3.41
C ALA A 15 -8.34 -7.96 -4.30
N PRO A 16 -8.90 -6.80 -3.90
CA PRO A 16 -8.83 -5.64 -4.76
C PRO A 16 -7.44 -4.98 -4.77
N VAL A 17 -6.56 -5.23 -3.78
CA VAL A 17 -5.13 -4.87 -3.83
C VAL A 17 -4.41 -5.62 -4.93
N LEU A 18 -4.68 -6.92 -5.05
CA LEU A 18 -4.11 -7.74 -6.11
C LEU A 18 -4.63 -7.27 -7.48
N ALA A 19 -5.93 -7.01 -7.60
CA ALA A 19 -6.52 -6.47 -8.83
C ALA A 19 -5.89 -5.11 -9.21
N PHE A 20 -5.68 -4.23 -8.23
CA PHE A 20 -5.01 -2.95 -8.42
C PHE A 20 -3.57 -3.13 -8.95
N LEU A 21 -2.76 -4.02 -8.33
CA LEU A 21 -1.40 -4.31 -8.80
C LEU A 21 -1.39 -4.84 -10.24
N LEU A 22 -2.37 -5.69 -10.59
CA LEU A 22 -2.53 -6.18 -11.96
C LEU A 22 -2.84 -5.07 -12.94
N GLN A 23 -3.76 -4.17 -12.59
CA GLN A 23 -4.11 -3.05 -13.44
C GLN A 23 -2.92 -2.11 -13.62
N GLN A 24 -2.21 -1.77 -12.55
CA GLN A 24 -1.05 -0.88 -12.62
C GLN A 24 0.09 -1.47 -13.48
N ARG A 25 0.29 -2.80 -13.44
CA ARG A 25 1.36 -3.45 -14.21
C ARG A 25 0.97 -3.76 -15.66
N PHE A 26 -0.21 -4.33 -15.87
CA PHE A 26 -0.61 -4.98 -17.13
C PHE A 26 -1.64 -4.19 -17.93
N ALA A 27 -2.07 -3.01 -17.48
CA ALA A 27 -2.83 -2.11 -18.35
C ALA A 27 -2.01 -1.74 -19.59
N ASN A 28 -2.71 -1.61 -20.72
CA ASN A 28 -2.10 -1.18 -21.99
C ASN A 28 -1.63 0.28 -21.94
N GLU A 29 -2.20 1.07 -21.02
CA GLU A 29 -1.86 2.47 -20.81
C GLU A 29 -0.47 2.60 -20.17
N MET A 30 0.32 3.59 -20.61
CA MET A 30 1.60 3.87 -19.97
C MET A 30 1.44 4.31 -18.51
N ASN A 31 0.36 5.04 -18.20
CA ASN A 31 0.11 5.64 -16.89
C ASN A 31 -1.31 5.30 -16.40
N PRO A 32 -1.57 4.02 -16.04
CA PRO A 32 -2.89 3.61 -15.57
C PRO A 32 -3.31 4.43 -14.34
N PRO A 33 -4.51 5.03 -14.35
CA PRO A 33 -4.93 5.93 -13.29
C PRO A 33 -5.20 5.19 -11.97
N VAL A 34 -4.87 5.82 -10.84
CA VAL A 34 -5.17 5.33 -9.48
C VAL A 34 -6.60 5.65 -9.07
N SER A 35 -7.17 6.74 -9.60
CA SER A 35 -8.56 7.13 -9.33
C SER A 35 -9.34 7.32 -10.62
N SER A 36 -10.61 6.91 -10.59
CA SER A 36 -11.56 7.14 -11.68
C SER A 36 -11.87 8.63 -11.91
N SER A 37 -11.55 9.51 -10.95
CA SER A 37 -11.84 10.95 -11.03
C SER A 37 -11.21 11.64 -12.24
N ARG A 38 -10.07 11.13 -12.74
CA ARG A 38 -9.37 11.69 -13.91
C ARG A 38 -9.90 11.19 -15.26
N LEU A 39 -10.64 10.08 -15.27
CA LEU A 39 -11.30 9.59 -16.49
C LEU A 39 -12.52 10.44 -16.85
N ALA A 40 -13.06 11.17 -15.88
CA ALA A 40 -14.07 12.19 -16.10
C ALA A 40 -13.41 13.52 -16.49
N GLY A 41 -12.92 13.63 -17.73
CA GLY A 41 -12.76 14.95 -18.37
C GLY A 41 -14.08 15.73 -18.26
N ASP A 42 -14.05 17.06 -18.34
CA ASP A 42 -15.27 17.87 -18.18
C ASP A 42 -16.40 17.50 -19.17
N ASP A 43 -16.05 16.90 -20.31
CA ASP A 43 -17.01 16.31 -21.26
C ASP A 43 -17.52 14.91 -20.86
N ALA A 44 -16.74 14.11 -20.13
CA ALA A 44 -17.11 12.77 -19.65
C ALA A 44 -17.95 12.79 -18.36
N LYS A 45 -17.99 13.92 -17.63
CA LYS A 45 -18.99 14.15 -16.57
C LYS A 45 -20.42 14.07 -17.12
N ARG A 46 -20.65 14.39 -18.40
CA ARG A 46 -21.98 14.24 -19.03
C ARG A 46 -22.30 12.80 -19.44
N SER A 47 -21.33 11.98 -19.85
CA SER A 47 -21.64 10.63 -20.34
C SER A 47 -21.71 9.57 -19.23
N ILE A 48 -20.86 9.63 -18.19
CA ILE A 48 -20.90 8.66 -17.08
C ILE A 48 -22.12 8.91 -16.18
N SER A 49 -22.54 10.18 -16.06
CA SER A 49 -23.79 10.56 -15.40
C SER A 49 -25.02 9.97 -16.10
N SER A 50 -25.00 9.80 -17.43
CA SER A 50 -26.19 9.40 -18.19
C SER A 50 -26.49 7.91 -18.17
N THR A 51 -25.50 7.02 -18.00
CA THR A 51 -25.72 5.56 -18.13
C THR A 51 -25.88 4.86 -16.78
N CYS A 52 -25.47 5.47 -15.67
CA CYS A 52 -25.50 4.85 -14.35
C CYS A 52 -26.47 5.50 -13.35
N LEU A 53 -27.02 6.68 -13.64
CA LEU A 53 -27.89 7.42 -12.69
C LEU A 53 -29.40 7.31 -12.95
N ASN A 54 -29.82 6.58 -14.00
CA ASN A 54 -31.24 6.49 -14.37
C ASN A 54 -31.98 5.30 -13.75
N GLY A 55 -31.39 4.61 -12.78
CA GLY A 55 -32.08 3.58 -12.01
C GLY A 55 -32.01 3.91 -10.53
N GLU A 56 -33.13 3.76 -9.82
CA GLU A 56 -33.22 3.70 -8.34
C GLU A 56 -32.35 2.58 -7.70
N ASN A 57 -31.48 1.94 -8.49
CA ASN A 57 -30.55 0.92 -8.08
C ASN A 57 -29.22 1.57 -7.67
N ASP A 58 -29.24 2.11 -6.46
CA ASP A 58 -28.15 2.13 -5.46
C ASP A 58 -26.81 1.56 -5.96
N ASP A 59 -26.04 2.36 -6.72
CA ASP A 59 -24.67 2.01 -7.07
C ASP A 59 -23.84 2.16 -5.80
N ALA A 60 -23.29 1.06 -5.30
CA ALA A 60 -22.46 1.05 -4.09
C ALA A 60 -21.37 2.14 -4.10
N ALA A 61 -20.92 2.60 -5.27
CA ALA A 61 -19.95 3.67 -5.42
C ALA A 61 -20.44 5.07 -4.97
N THR A 62 -21.75 5.35 -4.96
CA THR A 62 -22.28 6.65 -4.50
C THR A 62 -22.32 6.80 -2.99
N HIS A 63 -22.29 5.68 -2.26
CA HIS A 63 -22.39 5.66 -0.79
C HIS A 63 -21.05 5.55 -0.08
N VAL A 64 -19.95 5.29 -0.81
CA VAL A 64 -18.61 5.19 -0.22
C VAL A 64 -18.05 6.59 0.07
N PRO A 65 -17.72 6.91 1.34
CA PRO A 65 -17.07 8.17 1.67
C PRO A 65 -15.81 8.37 0.84
N ARG A 66 -15.70 9.51 0.15
CA ARG A 66 -14.50 9.85 -0.60
C ARG A 66 -13.39 10.19 0.37
N VAL A 67 -12.39 9.31 0.45
CA VAL A 67 -11.19 9.59 1.23
C VAL A 67 -10.39 10.68 0.52
N ARG A 68 -10.05 11.74 1.26
CA ARG A 68 -9.19 12.81 0.74
C ARG A 68 -7.77 12.23 0.57
N LEU A 69 -7.31 12.18 -0.68
CA LEU A 69 -5.96 11.74 -0.98
C LEU A 69 -4.95 12.73 -0.41
N PRO A 70 -3.80 12.27 0.14
CA PRO A 70 -2.71 13.13 0.53
C PRO A 70 -2.27 14.01 -0.63
N ALA A 71 -1.82 15.22 -0.31
CA ALA A 71 -1.16 16.08 -1.27
C ALA A 71 -0.01 15.30 -1.94
N GLU A 72 0.12 15.45 -3.26
CA GLU A 72 1.15 14.78 -4.07
C GLU A 72 0.97 13.26 -4.24
N THR A 73 -0.23 12.72 -4.01
CA THR A 73 -0.55 11.34 -4.43
C THR A 73 -0.35 11.18 -5.95
N PRO A 74 0.48 10.23 -6.42
CA PRO A 74 0.73 9.98 -7.82
C PRO A 74 -0.57 9.66 -8.54
N GLY A 75 -0.72 10.20 -9.74
CA GLY A 75 -1.84 9.85 -10.61
C GLY A 75 -1.80 8.40 -11.10
N THR A 76 -0.64 7.75 -10.99
CA THR A 76 -0.35 6.39 -11.45
C THR A 76 0.79 5.79 -10.62
N TYR A 77 0.73 4.48 -10.36
CA TYR A 77 1.85 3.67 -9.86
C TYR A 77 2.40 2.74 -10.94
N GLY A 78 1.97 2.89 -12.20
CA GLY A 78 2.37 2.03 -13.31
C GLY A 78 3.89 1.94 -13.51
N PRO A 79 4.65 3.06 -13.47
CA PRO A 79 6.11 3.02 -13.54
C PRO A 79 6.73 2.13 -12.46
N TYR A 80 6.25 2.23 -11.21
CA TYR A 80 6.71 1.38 -10.10
C TYR A 80 6.26 -0.07 -10.26
N ALA A 81 4.98 -0.34 -10.57
CA ALA A 81 4.47 -1.70 -10.72
C ALA A 81 5.22 -2.50 -11.81
N ARG A 82 5.79 -1.82 -12.81
CA ARG A 82 6.63 -2.42 -13.85
C ARG A 82 8.06 -2.71 -13.42
N THR A 83 8.59 -2.09 -12.34
CA THR A 83 9.89 -2.46 -11.77
C THR A 83 9.81 -3.73 -10.94
N LEU A 84 8.61 -4.16 -10.54
CA LEU A 84 8.42 -5.43 -9.83
C LEU A 84 8.90 -6.62 -10.67
N PRO A 85 9.50 -7.64 -10.04
CA PRO A 85 10.04 -8.78 -10.77
C PRO A 85 8.94 -9.52 -11.53
N SER A 86 9.26 -10.01 -12.73
CA SER A 86 8.34 -10.83 -13.53
C SER A 86 8.11 -12.22 -12.92
N TYR A 87 9.04 -12.68 -12.10
CA TYR A 87 8.99 -13.96 -11.39
C TYR A 87 9.49 -13.80 -9.96
N ILE A 88 8.82 -14.46 -9.02
CA ILE A 88 9.17 -14.44 -7.59
C ILE A 88 9.32 -15.88 -7.14
N SER A 89 10.48 -16.20 -6.57
CA SER A 89 10.85 -17.54 -6.13
C SER A 89 10.17 -17.97 -4.82
N LEU A 90 8.87 -17.71 -4.68
CA LEU A 90 8.06 -18.25 -3.59
C LEU A 90 7.51 -19.63 -3.97
N PRO A 91 7.39 -20.59 -3.02
CA PRO A 91 6.83 -21.91 -3.31
C PRO A 91 5.46 -21.89 -4.00
N ILE A 92 4.62 -20.87 -3.75
CA ILE A 92 3.32 -20.73 -4.43
C ILE A 92 3.40 -20.49 -5.94
N CYS A 93 4.55 -20.01 -6.43
CA CYS A 93 4.84 -19.82 -7.84
C CYS A 93 5.45 -21.05 -8.52
N TRP A 94 5.85 -22.05 -7.74
CA TRP A 94 6.58 -23.21 -8.25
C TRP A 94 5.66 -24.18 -8.99
N LYS A 95 6.22 -24.85 -9.98
CA LYS A 95 5.56 -25.94 -10.71
C LYS A 95 5.44 -27.17 -9.83
N ARG A 96 4.57 -28.09 -10.22
CA ARG A 96 4.32 -29.34 -9.49
C ARG A 96 5.59 -30.17 -9.25
N ASN A 97 6.49 -30.24 -10.23
CA ASN A 97 7.76 -30.97 -10.10
C ASN A 97 8.73 -30.30 -9.12
N GLU A 98 8.73 -28.98 -9.03
CA GLU A 98 9.53 -28.22 -8.07
C GLU A 98 8.97 -28.37 -6.65
N LEU A 99 7.64 -28.31 -6.49
CA LEU A 99 6.96 -28.58 -5.21
C LEU A 99 7.19 -30.03 -4.74
N ALA A 100 7.27 -31.00 -5.66
CA ALA A 100 7.55 -32.39 -5.30
C ALA A 100 8.91 -32.57 -4.61
N LEU A 101 9.88 -31.67 -4.84
CA LEU A 101 11.16 -31.68 -4.13
C LEU A 101 10.99 -31.40 -2.63
N LEU A 102 9.97 -30.63 -2.24
CA LEU A 102 9.64 -30.39 -0.82
C LEU A 102 8.99 -31.62 -0.19
N ALA A 103 8.26 -32.44 -0.96
CA ALA A 103 7.63 -33.64 -0.43
C ALA A 103 8.65 -34.71 0.00
N GLY A 104 9.85 -34.67 -0.60
CA GLY A 104 10.96 -35.58 -0.28
C GLY A 104 11.74 -35.21 0.97
N CYS A 105 11.50 -34.06 1.60
CA CYS A 105 12.20 -33.63 2.82
C CYS A 105 11.22 -33.47 3.99
N ILE A 106 11.56 -34.00 5.17
CA ILE A 106 10.76 -33.88 6.41
C ILE A 106 10.33 -32.43 6.71
N PRO A 107 11.22 -31.41 6.62
CA PRO A 107 10.80 -30.03 6.85
C PRO A 107 9.92 -29.44 5.72
N GLY A 108 9.79 -30.09 4.57
CA GLY A 108 9.05 -29.58 3.41
C GLY A 108 7.54 -29.80 3.46
N LEU A 109 7.04 -30.66 4.36
CA LEU A 109 5.60 -30.89 4.49
C LEU A 109 4.84 -29.63 4.93
N ILE A 110 5.38 -28.86 5.88
CA ILE A 110 4.75 -27.63 6.39
C ILE A 110 4.64 -26.58 5.27
N PRO A 111 5.73 -26.22 4.55
CA PRO A 111 5.63 -25.34 3.38
C PRO A 111 4.63 -25.82 2.32
N LEU A 112 4.51 -27.13 2.08
CA LEU A 112 3.53 -27.66 1.14
C LEU A 112 2.08 -27.45 1.60
N GLN A 113 1.80 -27.66 2.88
CA GLN A 113 0.49 -27.36 3.47
C GLN A 113 0.18 -25.86 3.38
N GLU A 114 1.15 -25.00 3.64
CA GLU A 114 1.00 -23.55 3.49
C GLU A 114 0.71 -23.13 2.05
N VAL A 115 1.41 -23.72 1.07
CA VAL A 115 1.13 -23.48 -0.36
C VAL A 115 -0.29 -23.90 -0.69
N ALA A 116 -0.72 -25.10 -0.28
CA ALA A 116 -2.06 -25.60 -0.54
C ALA A 116 -3.14 -24.67 0.08
N ALA A 117 -2.98 -24.29 1.34
CA ALA A 117 -3.89 -23.38 2.05
C ALA A 117 -3.95 -22.01 1.36
N ARG A 118 -2.79 -21.43 0.99
CA ARG A 118 -2.75 -20.14 0.28
C ARG A 118 -3.37 -20.23 -1.11
N THR A 119 -3.16 -21.32 -1.84
CA THR A 119 -3.80 -21.54 -3.14
C THR A 119 -5.32 -21.57 -3.02
N MET A 120 -5.86 -22.27 -2.02
CA MET A 120 -7.31 -22.30 -1.75
C MET A 120 -7.84 -20.91 -1.37
N GLN A 121 -7.11 -20.15 -0.55
CA GLN A 121 -7.52 -18.79 -0.21
C GLN A 121 -7.51 -17.87 -1.44
N LEU A 122 -6.45 -17.90 -2.25
CA LEU A 122 -6.35 -17.07 -3.46
C LEU A 122 -7.38 -17.42 -4.51
N SER A 123 -7.75 -18.69 -4.65
CA SER A 123 -8.83 -19.10 -5.57
C SER A 123 -10.18 -18.62 -5.07
N SER A 124 -10.45 -18.72 -3.76
CA SER A 124 -11.65 -18.16 -3.13
C SER A 124 -11.75 -16.65 -3.35
N ASP A 125 -10.67 -15.91 -3.08
CA ASP A 125 -10.60 -14.45 -3.28
C ASP A 125 -10.89 -14.08 -4.74
N LEU A 126 -10.31 -14.81 -5.70
CA LEU A 126 -10.51 -14.58 -7.13
C LEU A 126 -11.96 -14.86 -7.55
N ILE A 127 -12.54 -15.97 -7.08
CA ILE A 127 -13.93 -16.33 -7.36
C ILE A 127 -14.87 -15.27 -6.80
N ALA A 128 -14.69 -14.87 -5.54
CA ALA A 128 -15.49 -13.83 -4.90
C ALA A 128 -15.40 -12.50 -5.67
N LEU A 129 -14.20 -12.12 -6.11
CA LEU A 129 -13.98 -10.92 -6.92
C LEU A 129 -14.68 -11.02 -8.28
N VAL A 130 -14.62 -12.15 -8.97
CA VAL A 130 -15.30 -12.35 -10.26
C VAL A 130 -16.82 -12.36 -10.08
N GLN A 131 -17.33 -13.04 -9.05
CA GLN A 131 -18.76 -13.10 -8.73
C GLN A 131 -19.33 -11.73 -8.35
N SER A 132 -18.50 -10.84 -7.77
CA SER A 132 -18.88 -9.45 -7.52
C SER A 132 -19.13 -8.62 -8.79
N GLY A 133 -18.75 -9.17 -9.95
CA GLY A 133 -18.98 -8.55 -11.26
C GLY A 133 -17.93 -7.51 -11.63
N ILE A 134 -16.77 -7.44 -10.97
CA ILE A 134 -15.75 -6.41 -11.23
C ILE A 134 -15.34 -6.34 -12.70
N LEU A 135 -15.21 -7.50 -13.37
CA LEU A 135 -14.83 -7.59 -14.78
C LEU A 135 -15.93 -7.07 -15.72
N HIS A 136 -17.19 -7.22 -15.32
CA HIS A 136 -18.34 -6.77 -16.11
C HIS A 136 -18.65 -5.29 -15.87
N ARG A 137 -18.46 -4.82 -14.64
CA ARG A 137 -18.71 -3.42 -14.24
C ARG A 137 -17.61 -2.47 -14.72
N PHE A 138 -16.37 -2.94 -14.78
CA PHE A 138 -15.22 -2.12 -15.15
C PHE A 138 -14.41 -2.72 -16.31
N PRO A 139 -15.02 -2.99 -17.47
CA PRO A 139 -14.34 -3.64 -18.59
C PRO A 139 -13.21 -2.79 -19.19
N HIS A 140 -13.26 -1.47 -19.01
CA HIS A 140 -12.20 -0.54 -19.41
C HIS A 140 -11.00 -0.57 -18.47
N ILE A 141 -11.22 -0.86 -17.18
CA ILE A 141 -10.16 -1.00 -16.17
C ILE A 141 -9.55 -2.40 -16.24
N PHE A 142 -10.40 -3.42 -16.38
CA PHE A 142 -10.05 -4.83 -16.43
C PHE A 142 -10.51 -5.46 -17.76
N PRO A 143 -9.80 -5.22 -18.88
CA PRO A 143 -10.11 -5.86 -20.15
C PRO A 143 -10.06 -7.39 -20.04
N PRO A 144 -10.81 -8.12 -20.89
CA PRO A 144 -10.79 -9.57 -20.92
C PRO A 144 -9.36 -10.13 -21.00
N GLY A 145 -9.07 -11.11 -20.15
CA GLY A 145 -7.73 -11.69 -20.06
C GLY A 145 -6.71 -10.88 -19.25
N MET A 146 -7.07 -9.71 -18.71
CA MET A 146 -6.21 -8.99 -17.76
C MET A 146 -5.98 -9.82 -16.49
N ILE A 147 -7.07 -10.27 -15.85
CA ILE A 147 -7.03 -11.12 -14.67
C ILE A 147 -6.98 -12.58 -15.12
N THR A 148 -5.85 -13.24 -14.87
CA THR A 148 -5.65 -14.69 -15.06
C THR A 148 -5.10 -15.28 -13.78
N TRP A 149 -5.22 -16.60 -13.60
CA TRP A 149 -4.68 -17.27 -12.40
C TRP A 149 -3.18 -16.99 -12.19
N ASN A 150 -2.37 -17.10 -13.24
CA ASN A 150 -0.92 -16.85 -13.14
C ASN A 150 -0.60 -15.41 -12.73
N ARG A 151 -1.34 -14.44 -13.28
CA ARG A 151 -1.20 -13.03 -12.91
C ARG A 151 -1.67 -12.79 -11.47
N TRP A 152 -2.76 -13.42 -11.06
CA TRP A 152 -3.28 -13.35 -9.69
C TRP A 152 -2.27 -13.86 -8.66
N VAL A 153 -1.67 -15.03 -8.91
CA VAL A 153 -0.59 -15.59 -8.08
C VAL A 153 0.65 -14.70 -8.10
N TRP A 154 1.00 -14.13 -9.27
CA TRP A 154 2.09 -13.14 -9.36
C TRP A 154 1.84 -11.93 -8.45
N ALA A 155 0.65 -11.32 -8.50
CA ALA A 155 0.32 -10.14 -7.69
C ALA A 155 0.38 -10.47 -6.19
N ALA A 156 -0.18 -11.62 -5.78
CA ALA A 156 -0.12 -12.09 -4.40
C ALA A 156 1.32 -12.32 -3.94
N SER A 157 2.17 -12.84 -4.83
CA SER A 157 3.58 -13.09 -4.56
C SER A 157 4.37 -11.80 -4.43
N CYS A 158 4.10 -10.80 -5.29
CA CYS A 158 4.69 -9.46 -5.18
C CYS A 158 4.33 -8.82 -3.85
N MET A 159 3.05 -8.83 -3.49
CA MET A 159 2.60 -8.27 -2.23
C MET A 159 3.26 -8.98 -1.05
N THR A 160 3.29 -10.33 -1.06
CA THR A 160 3.91 -11.11 0.03
C THR A 160 5.41 -10.83 0.18
N SER A 161 6.15 -10.64 -0.91
CA SER A 161 7.61 -10.47 -0.86
C SER A 161 8.07 -9.02 -0.70
N ARG A 162 7.22 -8.04 -0.98
CA ARG A 162 7.58 -6.60 -1.01
C ARG A 162 6.83 -5.75 -0.01
N ALA A 163 5.67 -6.20 0.49
CA ALA A 163 4.94 -5.44 1.51
C ALA A 163 5.73 -5.46 2.82
N LEU A 164 5.96 -4.28 3.36
CA LEU A 164 6.56 -4.08 4.67
C LEU A 164 5.45 -4.05 5.71
N PRO A 165 5.62 -4.67 6.89
CA PRO A 165 4.60 -4.63 7.93
C PRO A 165 4.37 -3.20 8.40
N ALA A 166 3.13 -2.89 8.82
CA ALA A 166 2.77 -1.55 9.28
C ALA A 166 3.70 -1.02 10.37
N SER A 167 4.16 -1.90 11.27
CA SER A 167 5.12 -1.60 12.34
C SER A 167 6.42 -0.95 11.86
N CYS A 168 6.84 -1.16 10.61
CA CYS A 168 8.01 -0.49 10.05
C CYS A 168 7.84 1.03 9.88
N PHE A 169 6.61 1.53 9.93
CA PHE A 169 6.27 2.94 9.71
C PHE A 169 5.84 3.66 10.99
N LEU A 170 5.73 2.92 12.11
CA LEU A 170 5.31 3.45 13.40
C LEU A 170 6.54 3.87 14.20
N ASN A 171 6.54 5.11 14.69
CA ASN A 171 7.73 5.74 15.26
C ASN A 171 8.00 5.41 16.74
N ARG A 172 7.03 4.82 17.46
CA ARG A 172 7.11 4.63 18.93
C ARG A 172 7.30 3.16 19.31
N GLY A 173 7.79 2.34 18.38
CA GLY A 173 8.07 0.92 18.61
C GLY A 173 6.81 0.05 18.66
N GLU A 174 5.69 0.54 18.16
CA GLU A 174 4.45 -0.22 18.09
C GLU A 174 4.59 -1.41 17.14
N LYS A 175 4.04 -2.55 17.57
CA LYS A 175 4.06 -3.79 16.77
C LYS A 175 2.93 -3.85 15.73
N SER A 176 1.95 -2.95 15.82
CA SER A 176 0.78 -2.97 14.96
C SER A 176 0.11 -1.59 14.91
N ALA A 177 -0.49 -1.26 13.78
CA ALA A 177 -1.23 -0.03 13.53
C ALA A 177 -2.43 0.11 14.46
N LYS A 178 -3.09 -0.99 14.86
CA LYS A 178 -4.18 -0.95 15.85
C LYS A 178 -3.81 -0.30 17.18
N HIS A 179 -2.55 -0.41 17.57
CA HIS A 179 -2.05 0.15 18.84
C HIS A 179 -1.42 1.54 18.67
N HIS A 180 -1.34 2.04 17.44
CA HIS A 180 -0.76 3.33 17.17
C HIS A 180 -1.72 4.44 17.59
N ILE A 181 -1.22 5.36 18.42
CA ILE A 181 -1.95 6.54 18.84
C ILE A 181 -1.68 7.61 17.78
N VAL A 182 -2.65 7.80 16.88
CA VAL A 182 -2.61 8.81 15.83
C VAL A 182 -2.47 10.19 16.47
N GLU A 183 -1.37 10.88 16.20
CA GLU A 183 -1.11 12.22 16.71
C GLU A 183 -1.97 13.28 15.99
N GLU A 184 -2.07 14.48 16.58
CA GLU A 184 -2.80 15.58 15.95
C GLU A 184 -2.16 15.94 14.60
N GLY A 185 -2.94 15.81 13.52
CA GLY A 185 -2.48 16.03 12.15
C GLY A 185 -1.99 14.77 11.42
N GLU A 186 -1.82 13.65 12.12
CA GLU A 186 -1.60 12.35 11.50
C GLU A 186 -2.92 11.72 11.04
N LEU A 187 -2.90 11.03 9.90
CA LEU A 187 -4.10 10.42 9.33
C LEU A 187 -3.77 9.02 8.81
N PHE A 188 -4.45 8.02 9.36
CA PHE A 188 -4.53 6.71 8.72
C PHE A 188 -5.50 6.79 7.54
N TYR A 189 -4.97 6.51 6.36
CA TYR A 189 -5.70 6.56 5.11
C TYR A 189 -6.54 5.31 4.81
N SER A 190 -6.33 4.26 5.59
CA SER A 190 -7.13 3.03 5.62
C SER A 190 -7.28 2.61 7.08
N PRO A 191 -8.30 1.81 7.45
CA PRO A 191 -8.43 1.32 8.82
C PRO A 191 -7.15 0.61 9.31
N PRO A 192 -6.75 0.77 10.58
CA PRO A 192 -5.52 0.17 11.10
C PRO A 192 -5.43 -1.35 10.89
N ASP A 193 -6.57 -2.04 10.93
CA ASP A 193 -6.68 -3.47 10.65
C ASP A 193 -6.20 -3.85 9.25
N VAL A 194 -6.48 -3.00 8.26
CA VAL A 194 -6.05 -3.20 6.87
C VAL A 194 -4.54 -2.99 6.73
N TRP A 195 -3.98 -2.04 7.47
CA TRP A 195 -2.54 -1.83 7.52
C TRP A 195 -1.82 -3.03 8.14
N ASP A 196 -2.33 -3.55 9.26
CA ASP A 196 -1.78 -4.72 9.93
C ASP A 196 -1.89 -5.98 9.07
N GLU A 197 -2.98 -6.13 8.31
CA GLU A 197 -3.20 -7.29 7.43
C GLU A 197 -2.37 -7.25 6.15
N LEU A 198 -2.34 -6.10 5.45
CA LEU A 198 -1.79 -6.01 4.10
C LEU A 198 -0.36 -5.46 4.05
N GLY A 199 0.07 -4.75 5.11
CA GLY A 199 1.30 -3.99 5.09
C GLY A 199 1.26 -2.85 4.08
N VAL A 200 2.44 -2.35 3.74
CA VAL A 200 2.63 -1.20 2.84
C VAL A 200 3.74 -1.52 1.85
N MET A 201 3.47 -1.30 0.56
CA MET A 201 4.50 -1.34 -0.47
C MET A 201 5.06 0.07 -0.68
N VAL A 202 6.37 0.22 -0.49
CA VAL A 202 7.05 1.51 -0.59
C VAL A 202 8.04 1.44 -1.74
N PRO A 203 7.77 2.15 -2.86
CA PRO A 203 8.70 2.20 -3.98
C PRO A 203 10.11 2.56 -3.52
N LEU A 204 11.12 1.96 -4.16
CA LEU A 204 12.54 2.05 -3.81
C LEU A 204 12.94 1.27 -2.55
N LEU A 205 12.20 1.43 -1.44
CA LEU A 205 12.54 0.76 -0.18
C LEU A 205 12.32 -0.76 -0.28
N ASP A 206 11.24 -1.18 -0.93
CA ASP A 206 10.92 -2.58 -1.16
C ASP A 206 11.89 -3.28 -2.13
N MET A 207 12.72 -2.53 -2.85
CA MET A 207 13.74 -3.06 -3.77
C MET A 207 15.03 -3.48 -3.05
N LEU A 208 15.19 -3.10 -1.79
CA LEU A 208 16.34 -3.50 -0.99
C LEU A 208 16.26 -4.99 -0.64
N ASN A 209 17.39 -5.69 -0.78
CA ASN A 209 17.47 -7.10 -0.43
C ASN A 209 17.66 -7.26 1.08
N HIS A 210 17.13 -8.35 1.62
CA HIS A 210 17.45 -8.79 2.97
C HIS A 210 18.81 -9.52 2.97
N GLU A 211 19.71 -9.11 3.86
CA GLU A 211 20.99 -9.78 4.11
C GLU A 211 21.12 -10.03 5.62
N SER A 212 21.34 -11.28 6.02
CA SER A 212 21.39 -11.69 7.44
C SER A 212 22.60 -11.14 8.19
N GLU A 213 23.70 -10.86 7.48
CA GLU A 213 25.00 -10.52 8.07
C GLU A 213 25.44 -9.07 7.80
N ALA A 214 24.71 -8.34 6.97
CA ALA A 214 25.14 -7.06 6.43
C ALA A 214 24.49 -5.84 7.09
N SER A 215 24.83 -4.70 6.51
CA SER A 215 24.40 -3.37 6.91
C SER A 215 22.87 -3.26 6.88
N GLN A 216 22.24 -3.05 8.03
CA GLN A 216 20.79 -2.92 8.08
C GLN A 216 20.39 -1.52 7.62
N VAL A 217 19.55 -1.48 6.59
CA VAL A 217 18.84 -0.26 6.21
C VAL A 217 17.61 -0.15 7.09
N ARG A 218 17.54 0.89 7.91
CA ARG A 218 16.38 1.19 8.75
C ARG A 218 15.64 2.38 8.18
N TRP A 219 14.32 2.22 8.06
CA TRP A 219 13.43 3.34 7.81
C TRP A 219 13.17 4.09 9.11
N GLU A 220 13.35 5.40 9.10
CA GLU A 220 12.88 6.28 10.16
C GLU A 220 11.86 7.25 9.56
N SER A 221 10.61 7.10 9.98
CA SER A 221 9.57 8.06 9.63
C SER A 221 9.90 9.38 10.36
N PRO A 222 9.72 10.54 9.71
CA PRO A 222 10.02 11.80 10.34
C PRO A 222 9.14 11.96 11.56
N LEU A 223 9.73 12.42 12.66
CA LEU A 223 8.96 12.79 13.83
C LEU A 223 7.98 13.89 13.42
N PRO A 224 6.71 13.83 13.87
CA PRO A 224 5.75 14.90 13.64
C PRO A 224 6.36 16.24 14.09
N PRO A 225 5.99 17.35 13.42
CA PRO A 225 6.45 18.67 13.84
C PRO A 225 6.10 18.81 15.32
N PHE A 226 7.13 18.93 16.16
CA PHE A 226 6.95 19.07 17.59
C PHE A 226 6.23 20.40 17.78
N SER A 227 4.91 20.36 18.01
CA SER A 227 4.16 21.53 18.44
C SER A 227 4.77 21.89 19.79
N GLY A 228 5.61 22.92 19.81
CA GLY A 228 6.37 23.30 20.98
C GLY A 228 5.44 23.37 22.17
N LEU A 229 5.53 22.39 23.06
CA LEU A 229 5.09 22.57 24.42
C LEU A 229 6.06 23.64 24.93
N GLU A 230 5.68 24.90 24.78
CA GLU A 230 6.29 25.98 25.54
C GLU A 230 6.17 25.53 26.99
N THR A 231 7.25 24.94 27.50
CA THR A 231 7.48 24.87 28.93
C THR A 231 7.43 26.32 29.36
N MET A 232 6.28 26.73 29.88
CA MET A 232 6.13 27.98 30.60
C MET A 232 7.12 27.90 31.75
N GLY A 233 8.30 28.46 31.51
CA GLY A 233 9.18 28.89 32.56
C GLY A 233 8.40 29.96 33.32
N GLU A 234 7.82 29.56 34.45
CA GLU A 234 7.59 30.49 35.54
C GLU A 234 8.96 31.06 35.91
N ASP A 235 9.30 32.21 35.32
CA ASP A 235 10.03 33.27 36.03
C ASP A 235 9.91 34.56 35.23
N GLY A 236 9.14 35.49 35.80
CA GLY A 236 8.82 36.76 35.18
C GLY A 236 10.00 37.71 35.06
N LYS A 237 9.99 38.51 33.99
CA LYS A 237 10.12 39.98 34.04
C LYS A 237 10.02 40.60 32.64
N GLU A 238 8.97 41.40 32.50
CA GLU A 238 8.78 42.66 31.77
C GLU A 238 9.44 42.95 30.40
N LEU A 239 8.54 43.21 29.44
CA LEU A 239 8.50 44.28 28.44
C LEU A 239 9.72 44.52 27.53
N GLY A 240 9.57 44.01 26.30
CA GLY A 240 10.23 44.54 25.11
C GLY A 240 9.39 44.24 23.87
N SER A 241 8.59 45.21 23.43
CA SER A 241 7.74 45.13 22.24
C SER A 241 8.59 45.13 20.95
N HIS A 242 8.91 43.94 20.44
CA HIS A 242 9.37 43.75 19.07
C HIS A 242 8.40 42.84 18.32
N SER A 243 7.68 43.44 17.37
CA SER A 243 6.87 42.74 16.38
C SER A 243 7.76 41.87 15.49
N ALA A 244 8.02 40.64 15.92
CA ALA A 244 8.64 39.62 15.10
C ALA A 244 7.57 39.01 14.19
N VAL A 245 7.66 39.32 12.89
CA VAL A 245 6.95 38.61 11.83
C VAL A 245 7.50 37.18 11.83
N MET A 246 6.78 36.26 12.48
CA MET A 246 7.05 34.84 12.37
C MET A 246 6.63 34.35 10.99
N ASN A 247 7.61 34.28 10.08
CA ASN A 247 7.53 33.35 8.96
C ASN A 247 7.68 31.94 9.55
N ASP A 248 6.56 31.37 9.96
CA ASP A 248 6.48 29.98 10.40
C ASP A 248 6.51 29.10 9.14
N GLU A 249 7.69 29.05 8.50
CA GLU A 249 7.99 28.02 7.52
C GLU A 249 8.01 26.69 8.28
N CYS A 250 6.86 26.01 8.26
CA CYS A 250 6.72 24.63 8.70
C CYS A 250 7.80 23.80 7.99
N GLN A 251 8.92 23.56 8.67
CA GLN A 251 10.01 22.76 8.14
C GLN A 251 9.49 21.34 7.99
N ILE A 252 9.09 20.99 6.77
CA ILE A 252 8.73 19.62 6.42
C ILE A 252 9.97 18.76 6.67
N ARG A 253 9.92 17.96 7.73
CA ARG A 253 10.99 16.99 8.03
C ARG A 253 10.87 15.84 7.03
N ASP A 254 11.85 15.69 6.16
CA ASP A 254 11.91 14.58 5.21
C ASP A 254 12.14 13.24 5.94
N ALA A 255 11.53 12.16 5.43
CA ALA A 255 11.86 10.81 5.89
C ALA A 255 13.32 10.48 5.58
N LYS A 256 13.93 9.68 6.45
CA LYS A 256 15.35 9.35 6.32
C LYS A 256 15.51 7.84 6.22
N VAL A 257 16.26 7.43 5.20
CA VAL A 257 16.79 6.08 5.09
C VAL A 257 18.18 6.07 5.73
N ILE A 258 18.32 5.36 6.85
CA ILE A 258 19.59 5.24 7.56
C ILE A 258 20.24 3.91 7.20
N ILE A 259 21.44 3.98 6.64
CA ILE A 259 22.24 2.80 6.28
C ILE A 259 23.32 2.59 7.33
N HIS A 260 23.16 1.57 8.17
CA HIS A 260 24.17 1.22 9.18
C HIS A 260 25.21 0.28 8.58
N LYS A 261 26.39 0.78 8.20
CA LYS A 261 27.46 -0.10 7.69
C LYS A 261 28.14 -0.85 8.83
N LYS A 262 28.05 -2.19 8.84
CA LYS A 262 28.85 -3.02 9.74
C LYS A 262 30.30 -2.99 9.27
N SER A 263 31.14 -2.17 9.89
CA SER A 263 32.59 -2.20 9.66
C SER A 263 33.23 -3.19 10.63
N GLU A 264 34.08 -4.09 10.13
CA GLU A 264 34.82 -5.04 10.98
C GLU A 264 35.85 -4.36 11.91
N LYS A 265 35.95 -3.03 11.90
CA LYS A 265 36.81 -2.24 12.80
C LYS A 265 36.08 -1.01 13.33
N ARG A 266 35.38 -1.20 14.46
CA ARG A 266 35.05 -0.24 15.55
C ARG A 266 34.69 1.23 15.24
N ILE A 267 34.37 1.60 14.01
CA ILE A 267 33.85 2.92 13.65
C ILE A 267 32.64 2.69 12.73
N SER A 268 31.45 2.89 13.28
CA SER A 268 30.22 2.90 12.48
C SER A 268 30.17 4.22 11.71
N ASN A 269 30.32 4.15 10.39
CA ASN A 269 30.08 5.31 9.53
C ASN A 269 28.58 5.32 9.20
N ILE A 270 27.85 6.30 9.73
CA ILE A 270 26.46 6.54 9.37
C ILE A 270 26.45 7.28 8.04
N HIS A 271 26.05 6.59 6.97
CA HIS A 271 25.75 7.24 5.70
C HIS A 271 24.27 7.64 5.70
N GLN A 272 24.01 8.95 5.80
CA GLN A 272 22.68 9.51 5.55
C GLN A 272 22.53 9.70 4.04
N LEU A 273 21.56 9.03 3.42
CA LEU A 273 21.04 9.47 2.14
C LEU A 273 20.25 10.76 2.41
N ARG A 274 20.87 11.92 2.20
CA ARG A 274 20.17 13.20 2.22
C ARG A 274 19.38 13.35 0.93
N ASN A 275 18.13 13.79 1.04
CA ASN A 275 17.19 14.10 -0.05
C ASN A 275 16.45 12.91 -0.68
N LEU A 276 15.95 11.97 0.12
CA LEU A 276 14.71 11.30 -0.26
C LEU A 276 13.58 12.18 0.25
N GLN A 277 13.07 13.06 -0.62
CA GLN A 277 11.76 13.68 -0.40
C GLN A 277 10.81 12.53 -0.03
N GLN A 278 10.06 12.66 1.07
CA GLN A 278 9.10 11.61 1.42
C GLN A 278 8.35 11.22 0.15
N PRO A 279 8.25 9.92 -0.21
CA PRO A 279 7.13 9.54 -1.03
C PRO A 279 5.91 9.93 -0.20
N LYS A 280 5.28 11.09 -0.47
CA LYS A 280 4.05 11.55 0.20
C LYS A 280 2.84 10.66 -0.12
N SER A 281 3.13 9.45 -0.59
CA SER A 281 2.26 8.56 -1.30
C SER A 281 2.81 7.13 -1.25
N TYR A 282 2.49 6.47 -0.15
CA TYR A 282 2.70 5.03 -0.02
C TYR A 282 1.73 4.29 -0.94
N LEU A 283 2.13 3.14 -1.48
CA LEU A 283 1.16 2.19 -2.03
C LEU A 283 0.48 1.45 -0.88
N ALA A 284 -0.32 2.18 -0.10
CA ALA A 284 -1.40 1.61 0.68
C ALA A 284 -2.59 1.55 -0.28
N VAL A 285 -2.99 0.36 -0.70
CA VAL A 285 -4.10 0.28 -1.65
C VAL A 285 -5.39 0.69 -0.94
N TRP A 286 -5.94 1.77 -1.47
CA TRP A 286 -7.15 2.44 -1.02
C TRP A 286 -8.36 1.59 -1.38
N LEU A 287 -8.80 0.79 -0.42
CA LEU A 287 -10.07 0.12 -0.48
C LEU A 287 -10.78 0.51 0.79
N CYS A 288 -11.71 1.44 0.66
CA CYS A 288 -12.59 1.83 1.73
C CYS A 288 -13.40 0.59 2.15
N PRO A 289 -13.16 0.02 3.35
CA PRO A 289 -14.01 -1.00 3.91
C PRO A 289 -14.87 -0.27 4.96
N ASP A 290 -15.75 0.63 4.53
CA ASP A 290 -16.62 1.27 5.51
C ASP A 290 -17.86 0.41 5.79
N LYS A 291 -17.85 -0.09 7.03
CA LYS A 291 -18.89 -0.19 8.08
C LYS A 291 -20.32 -0.59 7.79
#